data_AF-A0A7J5EYB9-F1
#
_entry.id   AF-A0A7J5EYB9-F1
#
_cell.length_a   1.000
_cell.length_b   1.000
_cell.length_c   1.000
_cell.angle_alpha   90.00
_cell.angle_beta   90.00
_cell.angle_gamma   90.00
#
_symmetry.space_group_name_H-M   'P 1'
#
loop_
_entity.id
_entity.type
_entity.pdbx_description
1 polymer ?
#
loop_
_entity_poly.entity_id
_entity_poly.type
_entity_poly.pdbx_seq_one_letter_code
_entity_poly.pdbx_strand_id
1 'polypeptide(L)'
;MSQETRTASAWRGDFDRRLTERLRERGFASATEYVAGQPAASLIALANGLGADVAAVQLERRLFDEAKAAGAVERHLRDLLVRSLHEHLPEGWQLDWGPDVPGDTTTAWARRARTFAHWAPAGWLEDYKDAIDAIIDVIAEGGSPFPQGWLPMDADDPILVAFFQKHWRHG
;
A
#
# COMPACT_ATOMS: atom_id res chain seq x y z
N MET A 1 -12.13 6.26 24.63
CA MET A 1 -10.72 5.81 24.64
C MET A 1 -10.02 6.44 23.44
N SER A 2 -9.03 7.28 23.68
CA SER A 2 -8.39 8.13 22.67
C SER A 2 -7.43 7.35 21.75
N GLN A 3 -7.24 7.83 20.51
CA GLN A 3 -6.34 7.25 19.50
C GLN A 3 -4.90 7.04 20.02
N GLU A 4 -4.41 7.92 20.89
CA GLU A 4 -3.08 7.83 21.55
C GLU A 4 -2.89 6.58 22.40
N THR A 5 -3.95 6.02 23.00
CA THR A 5 -3.83 4.82 23.85
C THR A 5 -3.69 3.54 23.02
N ARG A 6 -4.19 3.54 21.76
CA ARG A 6 -4.14 2.38 20.87
C ARG A 6 -2.74 2.15 20.29
N THR A 7 -2.07 3.22 19.86
CA THR A 7 -0.73 3.15 19.27
C THR A 7 0.32 2.67 20.29
N ALA A 8 0.25 3.16 21.54
CA ALA A 8 1.19 2.77 22.59
C ALA A 8 1.02 1.33 23.11
N SER A 9 -0.14 0.68 22.86
CA SER A 9 -0.35 -0.73 23.20
C SER A 9 0.12 -1.67 22.09
N ALA A 10 -0.05 -1.27 20.82
CA ALA A 10 0.29 -2.10 19.67
C ALA A 10 1.77 -2.50 19.66
N TRP A 11 2.67 -1.59 20.07
CA TRP A 11 4.12 -1.80 20.07
C TRP A 11 4.70 -2.43 21.35
N ARG A 12 3.91 -2.75 22.38
CA ARG A 12 4.45 -3.38 23.60
C ARG A 12 4.76 -4.86 23.37
N GLY A 13 5.94 -5.32 23.77
CA GLY A 13 6.32 -6.75 23.68
C GLY A 13 6.49 -7.27 22.25
N ASP A 14 6.51 -8.59 22.08
CA ASP A 14 6.70 -9.26 20.79
C ASP A 14 5.44 -9.18 19.92
N PHE A 15 5.34 -8.11 19.12
CA PHE A 15 4.20 -7.88 18.22
C PHE A 15 4.16 -8.89 17.08
N ASP A 16 5.32 -9.40 16.65
CA ASP A 16 5.44 -10.30 15.51
C ASP A 16 4.85 -11.68 15.86
N ARG A 17 5.14 -12.17 17.06
CA ARG A 17 4.48 -13.35 17.63
C ARG A 17 2.98 -13.17 17.73
N ARG A 18 2.51 -12.03 18.24
CA ARG A 18 1.07 -11.76 18.38
C ARG A 18 0.37 -11.72 17.02
N LEU A 19 0.93 -11.02 16.04
CA LEU A 19 0.37 -10.96 14.70
C LEU A 19 0.28 -12.37 14.08
N THR A 20 1.32 -13.18 14.26
CA THR A 20 1.32 -14.59 13.83
C THR A 20 0.21 -15.40 14.52
N GLU A 21 0.00 -15.22 15.82
CA GLU A 21 -1.08 -15.86 16.57
C GLU A 21 -2.46 -15.42 16.05
N ARG A 22 -2.67 -14.12 15.82
CA ARG A 22 -3.94 -13.57 15.27
C ARG A 22 -4.30 -14.10 13.89
N LEU A 23 -3.29 -14.28 13.04
CA LEU A 23 -3.45 -14.86 11.70
C LEU A 23 -3.86 -16.34 11.80
N ARG A 24 -3.16 -17.11 12.64
CA ARG A 24 -3.46 -18.54 12.89
C ARG A 24 -4.84 -18.76 13.50
N GLU A 25 -5.24 -17.92 14.46
CA GLU A 25 -6.59 -17.93 15.05
C GLU A 25 -7.70 -17.78 14.01
N ARG A 26 -7.39 -17.13 12.87
CA ARG A 26 -8.30 -16.93 11.74
C ARG A 26 -8.10 -17.91 10.59
N GLY A 27 -7.22 -18.89 10.75
CA GLY A 27 -6.97 -19.93 9.76
C GLY A 27 -5.99 -19.54 8.65
N PHE A 28 -5.26 -18.43 8.78
CA PHE A 28 -4.25 -18.01 7.81
C PHE A 28 -2.85 -18.44 8.26
N ALA A 29 -2.06 -18.96 7.33
CA ALA A 29 -0.68 -19.38 7.57
C ALA A 29 0.30 -18.21 7.52
N SER A 30 -0.04 -17.12 6.83
CA SER A 30 0.80 -15.93 6.67
C SER A 30 -0.01 -14.64 6.53
N ALA A 31 0.65 -13.50 6.67
CA ALA A 31 0.01 -12.21 6.40
C ALA A 31 -0.35 -12.08 4.92
N THR A 32 0.53 -12.59 4.04
CA THR A 32 0.30 -12.61 2.59
C THR A 32 -0.97 -13.36 2.21
N GLU A 33 -1.22 -14.52 2.82
CA GLU A 33 -2.44 -15.30 2.57
C GLU A 33 -3.69 -14.55 3.07
N TYR A 34 -3.59 -13.92 4.24
CA TYR A 34 -4.69 -13.15 4.81
C TYR A 34 -5.15 -12.00 3.90
N VAL A 35 -4.20 -11.22 3.37
CA VAL A 35 -4.54 -10.04 2.57
C VAL A 35 -4.89 -10.36 1.13
N ALA A 36 -4.52 -11.55 0.62
CA ALA A 36 -4.79 -11.98 -0.75
C ALA A 36 -6.30 -12.10 -1.06
N GLY A 37 -7.14 -12.41 -0.06
CA GLY A 37 -8.59 -12.48 -0.23
C GLY A 37 -9.28 -11.11 -0.37
N GLN A 38 -8.58 -10.01 -0.08
CA GLN A 38 -9.13 -8.66 -0.04
C GLN A 38 -8.13 -7.63 -0.61
N PRO A 39 -7.77 -7.71 -1.90
CA PRO A 39 -6.72 -6.88 -2.51
C PRO A 39 -7.03 -5.37 -2.49
N ALA A 40 -8.30 -4.99 -2.53
CA ALA A 40 -8.75 -3.59 -2.50
C ALA A 40 -8.91 -3.02 -1.06
N ALA A 41 -8.88 -3.86 -0.02
CA ALA A 41 -9.06 -3.39 1.36
C ALA A 41 -7.82 -2.62 1.84
N SER A 42 -8.03 -1.50 2.54
CA SER A 42 -6.92 -0.77 3.15
C SER A 42 -6.24 -1.60 4.26
N LEU A 43 -4.95 -1.37 4.49
CA LEU A 43 -4.22 -2.03 5.56
C LEU A 43 -4.81 -1.72 6.95
N ILE A 44 -5.43 -0.55 7.12
CA ILE A 44 -6.16 -0.19 8.34
C ILE A 44 -7.39 -1.09 8.52
N ALA A 45 -8.18 -1.29 7.47
CA ALA A 45 -9.36 -2.17 7.53
C ALA A 45 -8.94 -3.62 7.84
N LEU A 46 -7.88 -4.10 7.18
CA LEU A 46 -7.35 -5.44 7.39
C LEU A 46 -6.79 -5.64 8.80
N ALA A 47 -6.02 -4.68 9.32
CA ALA A 47 -5.51 -4.73 10.69
C ALA A 47 -6.64 -4.72 11.72
N ASN A 48 -7.67 -3.89 11.53
CA ASN A 48 -8.86 -3.89 12.38
C ASN A 48 -9.58 -5.24 12.36
N GLY A 49 -9.59 -5.95 11.23
CA GLY A 49 -10.11 -7.31 11.11
C GLY A 49 -9.34 -8.36 11.92
N LEU A 50 -8.04 -8.13 12.16
CA LEU A 50 -7.18 -8.99 13.00
C LEU A 50 -7.30 -8.68 14.50
N GLY A 51 -7.64 -7.45 14.86
CA GLY A 51 -7.91 -7.06 16.24
C GLY A 51 -7.49 -5.61 16.52
N ALA A 52 -8.05 -5.04 17.59
CA ALA A 52 -7.72 -3.66 17.99
C ALA A 52 -6.28 -3.49 18.52
N ASP A 53 -5.58 -4.61 18.75
CA ASP A 53 -4.17 -4.70 19.17
C ASP A 53 -3.18 -4.82 18.00
N VAL A 54 -3.68 -4.85 16.75
CA VAL A 54 -2.87 -4.89 15.53
C VAL A 54 -2.91 -3.54 14.83
N ALA A 55 -1.75 -2.92 14.62
CA ALA A 55 -1.65 -1.70 13.84
C ALA A 55 -1.38 -2.01 12.35
N ALA A 56 -1.91 -1.19 11.44
CA ALA A 56 -1.69 -1.31 10.00
C ALA A 56 -0.20 -1.38 9.64
N VAL A 57 0.61 -0.56 10.29
CA VAL A 57 2.06 -0.51 10.11
C VAL A 57 2.78 -1.82 10.50
N GLN A 58 2.24 -2.59 11.45
CA GLN A 58 2.79 -3.89 11.84
C GLN A 58 2.43 -4.96 10.81
N LEU A 59 1.20 -4.91 10.29
CA LEU A 59 0.78 -5.77 9.20
C LEU A 59 1.59 -5.49 7.93
N GLU A 60 1.78 -4.22 7.58
CA GLU A 60 2.61 -3.78 6.46
C GLU A 60 4.05 -4.28 6.60
N ARG A 61 4.66 -4.08 7.77
CA ARG A 61 6.02 -4.55 8.04
C ARG A 61 6.14 -6.06 7.86
N ARG A 62 5.16 -6.81 8.37
CA ARG A 62 5.14 -8.27 8.23
C ARG A 62 5.00 -8.73 6.78
N LEU A 63 4.13 -8.07 6.00
CA LEU A 63 3.96 -8.35 4.57
C LEU A 63 5.26 -8.08 3.80
N PHE A 64 5.96 -6.99 4.13
CA PHE A 64 7.25 -6.67 3.53
C PHE A 64 8.31 -7.72 3.85
N ASP A 65 8.42 -8.14 5.12
CA ASP A 65 9.39 -9.16 5.53
C ASP A 65 9.11 -10.52 4.84
N GLU A 66 7.84 -10.91 4.69
CA GLU A 66 7.42 -12.09 3.92
C GLU A 66 7.76 -11.95 2.42
N ALA A 67 7.48 -10.79 1.82
CA ALA A 67 7.80 -10.52 0.42
C ALA A 67 9.31 -10.51 0.15
N LYS A 68 10.11 -9.96 1.08
CA LYS A 68 11.57 -9.98 1.00
C LYS A 68 12.11 -11.40 1.06
N ALA A 69 11.62 -12.22 1.99
CA ALA A 69 12.00 -13.62 2.09
C ALA A 69 11.63 -14.45 0.84
N ALA A 70 10.53 -14.08 0.17
CA ALA A 70 10.06 -14.74 -1.06
C ALA A 70 10.64 -14.16 -2.36
N GLY A 71 11.46 -13.10 -2.30
CA GLY A 71 11.96 -12.41 -3.50
C GLY A 71 10.85 -11.71 -4.30
N ALA A 72 9.75 -11.31 -3.64
CA ALA A 72 8.52 -10.81 -4.25
C ALA A 72 8.22 -9.34 -3.89
N VAL A 73 9.25 -8.54 -3.54
CA VAL A 73 9.08 -7.15 -3.08
C VAL A 73 8.42 -6.25 -4.12
N GLU A 74 8.76 -6.39 -5.40
CA GLU A 74 8.10 -5.62 -6.47
C GLU A 74 6.58 -5.89 -6.49
N ARG A 75 6.17 -7.16 -6.41
CA ARG A 75 4.75 -7.53 -6.36
C ARG A 75 4.07 -6.99 -5.11
N HIS A 76 4.76 -7.00 -3.96
CA HIS A 76 4.25 -6.41 -2.73
C HIS A 76 4.03 -4.89 -2.86
N LEU A 77 4.96 -4.18 -3.50
CA LEU A 77 4.79 -2.75 -3.77
C LEU A 77 3.63 -2.49 -4.74
N ARG A 78 3.43 -3.34 -5.76
CA ARG A 78 2.21 -3.29 -6.59
C ARG A 78 0.94 -3.47 -5.75
N ASP A 79 0.90 -4.43 -4.84
CA ASP A 79 -0.23 -4.66 -3.93
C ASP A 79 -0.53 -3.43 -3.05
N LEU A 80 0.51 -2.81 -2.47
CA LEU A 80 0.35 -1.57 -1.70
C LEU A 80 -0.19 -0.43 -2.58
N LEU A 81 0.25 -0.34 -3.83
CA LEU A 81 -0.26 0.68 -4.75
C LEU A 81 -1.73 0.48 -5.06
N VAL A 82 -2.17 -0.77 -5.29
CA VAL A 82 -3.59 -1.10 -5.48
C VAL A 82 -4.41 -0.64 -4.29
N ARG A 83 -4.00 -0.98 -3.06
CA ARG A 83 -4.71 -0.58 -1.84
C ARG A 83 -4.80 0.94 -1.71
N SER A 84 -3.69 1.64 -2.00
CA SER A 84 -3.65 3.10 -1.94
C SER A 84 -4.56 3.74 -2.99
N LEU A 85 -4.59 3.20 -4.22
CA LEU A 85 -5.50 3.64 -5.28
C LEU A 85 -6.97 3.46 -4.86
N HIS A 86 -7.36 2.32 -4.30
CA HIS A 86 -8.73 2.11 -3.82
C HIS A 86 -9.09 3.03 -2.64
N GLU A 87 -8.15 3.32 -1.75
CA GLU A 87 -8.40 4.17 -0.59
C GLU A 87 -8.52 5.66 -0.96
N HIS A 88 -7.73 6.13 -1.91
CA HIS A 88 -7.60 7.56 -2.20
C HIS A 88 -8.16 8.00 -3.55
N LEU A 89 -8.36 7.06 -4.48
CA LEU A 89 -8.91 7.26 -5.82
C LEU A 89 -9.97 6.18 -6.16
N PRO A 90 -11.07 6.06 -5.39
CA PRO A 90 -12.11 5.05 -5.64
C PRO A 90 -12.82 5.23 -6.99
N GLU A 91 -12.75 6.42 -7.59
CA GLU A 91 -13.20 6.72 -8.95
C GLU A 91 -12.26 6.21 -10.06
N GLY A 92 -11.12 5.64 -9.68
CA GLY A 92 -10.05 5.24 -10.58
C GLY A 92 -9.22 6.42 -11.09
N TRP A 93 -8.28 6.11 -11.97
CA TRP A 93 -7.33 7.08 -12.50
C TRP A 93 -8.00 8.14 -13.39
N GLN A 94 -7.64 9.41 -13.22
CA GLN A 94 -8.20 10.52 -13.99
C GLN A 94 -7.18 11.06 -15.00
N LEU A 95 -7.65 11.54 -16.16
CA LEU A 95 -6.77 12.17 -17.17
C LEU A 95 -6.51 13.65 -16.86
N ASP A 96 -7.50 14.32 -16.29
CA ASP A 96 -7.47 15.74 -15.99
C ASP A 96 -7.43 15.95 -14.48
N TRP A 97 -6.22 15.94 -13.94
CA TRP A 97 -5.95 16.35 -12.57
C TRP A 97 -5.78 17.88 -12.59
N GLY A 98 -6.89 18.61 -12.80
CA GLY A 98 -6.89 20.07 -12.98
C GLY A 98 -6.20 20.85 -11.84
N PRO A 99 -5.88 22.14 -12.06
CA PRO A 99 -5.00 22.91 -11.19
C PRO A 99 -5.55 23.04 -9.76
N ASP A 100 -4.61 23.11 -8.82
CA ASP A 100 -4.84 23.27 -7.40
C ASP A 100 -5.81 24.41 -7.08
N VAL A 101 -6.86 24.09 -6.34
CA VAL A 101 -7.53 25.07 -5.47
C VAL A 101 -6.75 25.05 -4.15
N PRO A 102 -5.99 26.11 -3.81
CA PRO A 102 -5.21 26.14 -2.58
C PRO A 102 -6.11 25.89 -1.35
N GLY A 103 -5.79 24.86 -0.57
CA GLY A 103 -6.55 24.48 0.63
C GLY A 103 -7.67 23.46 0.39
N ASP A 104 -7.94 23.06 -0.85
CA ASP A 104 -8.91 22.01 -1.16
C ASP A 104 -8.23 20.64 -1.27
N THR A 105 -8.20 19.88 -0.18
CA THR A 105 -7.70 18.50 -0.18
C THR A 105 -8.58 17.52 -0.98
N THR A 106 -9.68 17.99 -1.55
CA THR A 106 -10.60 17.23 -2.40
C THR A 106 -10.20 17.30 -3.87
N THR A 107 -9.27 18.19 -4.26
CA THR A 107 -8.80 18.28 -5.65
C THR A 107 -8.12 17.00 -6.07
N ALA A 108 -8.27 16.72 -7.36
CA ALA A 108 -7.78 15.52 -7.98
C ALA A 108 -6.25 15.38 -7.74
N TRP A 109 -5.48 16.47 -7.84
CA TRP A 109 -4.05 16.50 -7.51
C TRP A 109 -3.74 16.11 -6.06
N ALA A 110 -4.46 16.67 -5.08
CA ALA A 110 -4.23 16.37 -3.66
C ALA A 110 -4.51 14.89 -3.34
N ARG A 111 -5.52 14.29 -3.96
CA ARG A 111 -5.82 12.85 -3.83
C ARG A 111 -4.72 11.98 -4.43
N ARG A 112 -4.22 12.37 -5.61
CA ARG A 112 -3.09 11.72 -6.26
C ARG A 112 -1.82 11.80 -5.40
N ALA A 113 -1.47 12.98 -4.89
CA ALA A 113 -0.34 13.16 -3.99
C ALA A 113 -0.49 12.32 -2.71
N ARG A 114 -1.71 12.27 -2.14
CA ARG A 114 -2.01 11.42 -0.98
C ARG A 114 -1.81 9.94 -1.27
N THR A 115 -2.25 9.48 -2.44
CA THR A 115 -2.07 8.09 -2.92
C THR A 115 -0.60 7.70 -2.86
N PHE A 116 0.29 8.52 -3.44
CA PHE A 116 1.72 8.19 -3.47
C PHE A 116 2.40 8.38 -2.11
N ALA A 117 1.98 9.37 -1.31
CA ALA A 117 2.48 9.53 0.06
C ALA A 117 2.16 8.34 0.97
N HIS A 118 1.02 7.66 0.76
CA HIS A 118 0.61 6.48 1.55
C HIS A 118 1.07 5.15 0.95
N TRP A 119 1.54 5.15 -0.30
CA TRP A 119 1.97 3.93 -0.98
C TRP A 119 3.30 3.38 -0.43
N ALA A 120 4.28 4.25 -0.18
CA ALA A 120 5.60 3.85 0.33
C ALA A 120 6.04 4.73 1.52
N PRO A 121 5.30 4.77 2.63
CA PRO A 121 5.49 5.75 3.69
C PRO A 121 6.67 5.44 4.63
N ALA A 122 7.34 4.30 4.51
CA ALA A 122 8.15 3.76 5.60
C ALA A 122 9.66 3.66 5.32
N GLY A 123 10.46 4.11 6.28
CA GLY A 123 11.92 4.02 6.29
C GLY A 123 12.51 2.60 6.41
N TRP A 124 11.73 1.54 6.17
CA TRP A 124 12.25 0.19 5.96
C TRP A 124 12.27 -0.23 4.48
N LEU A 125 11.77 0.63 3.60
CA LEU A 125 11.91 0.50 2.15
C LEU A 125 13.16 1.21 1.62
N GLU A 126 14.11 1.59 2.49
CA GLU A 126 15.33 2.33 2.10
C GLU A 126 16.11 1.62 0.99
N ASP A 127 16.25 0.28 1.07
CA ASP A 127 16.89 -0.52 0.03
C ASP A 127 16.22 -0.34 -1.34
N TYR A 128 14.91 -0.03 -1.36
CA TYR A 128 14.07 0.09 -2.55
C TYR A 128 13.74 1.54 -2.94
N LYS A 129 14.29 2.53 -2.22
CA LYS A 129 13.93 3.94 -2.37
C LYS A 129 14.12 4.44 -3.80
N ASP A 130 15.27 4.16 -4.42
CA ASP A 130 15.56 4.61 -5.78
C ASP A 130 14.57 4.04 -6.81
N ALA A 131 14.14 2.78 -6.62
CA ALA A 131 13.17 2.14 -7.51
C ALA A 131 11.76 2.71 -7.32
N ILE A 132 11.40 3.05 -6.08
CA ILE A 132 10.13 3.71 -5.74
C ILE A 132 10.10 5.12 -6.31
N ASP A 133 11.16 5.90 -6.10
CA ASP A 133 11.29 7.27 -6.61
C ASP A 133 11.20 7.27 -8.14
N ALA A 134 11.86 6.33 -8.84
CA ALA A 134 11.76 6.19 -10.29
C ALA A 134 10.32 5.94 -10.78
N ILE A 135 9.54 5.15 -10.03
CA ILE A 135 8.12 4.94 -10.34
C ILE A 135 7.31 6.23 -10.13
N ILE A 136 7.52 6.92 -9.00
CA ILE A 136 6.84 8.17 -8.68
C ILE A 136 7.14 9.23 -9.73
N ASP A 137 8.40 9.39 -10.12
CA ASP A 137 8.85 10.36 -11.12
C ASP A 137 8.20 10.11 -12.47
N VAL A 138 8.17 8.86 -12.95
CA VAL A 138 7.50 8.51 -14.21
C VAL A 138 6.02 8.84 -14.16
N ILE A 139 5.36 8.58 -13.04
CA ILE A 139 3.95 8.93 -12.88
C ILE A 139 3.81 10.46 -12.89
N ALA A 140 4.63 11.19 -12.13
CA ALA A 140 4.61 12.64 -12.01
C ALA A 140 4.85 13.38 -13.35
N GLU A 141 5.84 12.93 -14.12
CA GLU A 141 6.32 13.59 -15.34
C GLU A 141 5.60 13.14 -16.62
N GLY A 142 5.09 11.91 -16.67
CA GLY A 142 4.80 11.20 -17.92
C GLY A 142 3.49 11.51 -18.66
N GLY A 143 2.69 12.49 -18.23
CA GLY A 143 1.26 12.51 -18.59
C GLY A 143 0.54 11.30 -17.98
N SER A 144 -0.71 11.04 -18.34
CA SER A 144 -1.49 9.96 -17.72
C SER A 144 -0.90 8.58 -18.05
N PRO A 145 -0.16 7.91 -17.14
CA PRO A 145 0.48 6.62 -17.43
C PRO A 145 -0.55 5.48 -17.49
N PHE A 146 -1.74 5.71 -16.94
CA PHE A 146 -2.84 4.77 -16.89
C PHE A 146 -4.08 5.32 -17.64
N PRO A 147 -4.96 4.45 -18.16
CA PRO A 147 -6.21 4.86 -18.79
C PRO A 147 -7.15 5.61 -17.83
N GLN A 148 -8.04 6.44 -18.36
CA GLN A 148 -9.11 7.05 -17.56
C GLN A 148 -10.02 5.98 -16.94
N GLY A 149 -10.39 6.16 -15.68
CA GLY A 149 -11.20 5.25 -14.89
C GLY A 149 -10.48 3.95 -14.51
N TRP A 150 -9.20 3.79 -14.84
CA TRP A 150 -8.48 2.57 -14.51
C TRP A 150 -8.27 2.48 -12.99
N LEU A 151 -8.70 1.36 -12.42
CA LEU A 151 -8.53 1.02 -11.02
C LEU A 151 -8.19 -0.48 -10.97
N PRO A 152 -6.95 -0.87 -10.65
CA PRO A 152 -6.55 -2.28 -10.65
C PRO A 152 -7.31 -3.05 -9.58
N MET A 153 -7.67 -4.30 -9.88
CA MET A 153 -8.34 -5.17 -8.91
C MET A 153 -7.37 -5.86 -7.96
N ASP A 154 -6.14 -6.12 -8.41
CA ASP A 154 -5.08 -6.75 -7.64
C ASP A 154 -3.69 -6.38 -8.19
N ALA A 155 -2.66 -6.82 -7.48
CA ALA A 155 -1.26 -6.53 -7.81
C ALA A 155 -0.85 -7.01 -9.22
N ASP A 156 -1.51 -8.03 -9.75
CA ASP A 156 -1.17 -8.70 -11.01
C ASP A 156 -1.98 -8.14 -12.21
N ASP A 157 -2.64 -6.99 -12.03
CA ASP A 157 -3.24 -6.23 -13.13
C ASP A 157 -2.23 -6.04 -14.28
N PRO A 158 -2.59 -6.37 -15.54
CA PRO A 158 -1.65 -6.34 -16.66
C PRO A 158 -1.01 -4.98 -16.94
N ILE A 159 -1.74 -3.88 -16.72
CA ILE A 159 -1.23 -2.52 -16.91
C ILE A 159 -0.21 -2.22 -15.81
N LEU A 160 -0.53 -2.59 -14.57
CA LEU A 160 0.35 -2.42 -13.44
C LEU A 160 1.64 -3.25 -13.58
N VAL A 161 1.53 -4.51 -13.99
CA VAL A 161 2.66 -5.40 -14.27
C VAL A 161 3.56 -4.82 -15.36
N ALA A 162 2.98 -4.43 -16.51
CA ALA A 162 3.76 -3.87 -17.61
C ALA A 162 4.45 -2.56 -17.22
N PHE A 163 3.78 -1.73 -16.43
CA PHE A 163 4.33 -0.48 -15.91
C PHE A 163 5.52 -0.74 -14.98
N PHE A 164 5.39 -1.62 -13.98
CA PHE A 164 6.50 -1.97 -13.10
C PHE A 164 7.63 -2.65 -13.85
N GLN A 165 7.37 -3.60 -14.75
CA GLN A 165 8.42 -4.25 -15.55
C GLN A 165 9.30 -3.26 -16.33
N LYS A 166 8.72 -2.14 -16.78
CA LYS A 166 9.43 -1.11 -17.55
C LYS A 166 10.23 -0.15 -16.67
N HIS A 167 9.73 0.15 -15.47
CA HIS A 167 10.20 1.27 -14.66
C HIS A 167 10.83 0.86 -13.31
N TRP A 168 10.57 -0.36 -12.85
CA TRP A 168 11.18 -0.95 -11.67
C TRP A 168 12.66 -1.24 -11.94
N ARG A 169 13.54 -0.61 -11.14
CA ARG A 169 14.99 -0.77 -11.24
C ARG A 169 15.55 -1.11 -9.87
N HIS A 170 15.39 -2.36 -9.48
CA HIS A 170 16.05 -2.93 -8.31
C HIS A 170 16.46 -4.37 -8.66
N GLY A 171 17.76 -4.66 -8.58
CA GLY A 171 18.35 -5.98 -8.84
C GLY A 171 18.13 -6.96 -7.70
#